data_AF-A0A4U9VYV9-F1
#
_entry.id   AF-A0A4U9VYV9-F1
#
_cell.length_a   1.000
_cell.length_b   1.000
_cell.length_c   1.000
_cell.angle_alpha   90.00
_cell.angle_beta   90.00
_cell.angle_gamma   90.00
#
_symmetry.space_group_name_H-M   'P 1'
#
loop_
_entity.id
_entity.type
_entity.pdbx_description
1 polymer ?
#
loop_
_entity_poly.entity_id
_entity_poly.type
_entity_poly.pdbx_seq_one_letter_code
_entity_poly.pdbx_strand_id
1 'polypeptide(L)' 'MFDGSNQPITLGTATTVQNLIAGNNTLSFSAYLQGHAGTTLADIEEGDFTSTTNFTLAYN' A
#
# COMPACT_ATOMS: atom_id res chain seq x y z
N MET A 1 -3.87 -0.80 -1.72
CA MET A 1 -2.61 -0.06 -1.97
C MET A 1 -1.91 -0.67 -3.17
N PHE A 2 -1.18 0.15 -3.91
CA PHE A 2 -0.50 -0.27 -5.13
C PHE A 2 0.93 0.30 -5.19
N ASP A 3 1.80 -0.41 -5.90
CA ASP A 3 3.13 0.09 -6.24
C ASP A 3 3.11 1.07 -7.43
N GLY A 4 4.28 1.60 -7.79
CA GLY A 4 4.43 2.54 -8.90
C GLY A 4 4.12 1.95 -10.29
N SER A 5 3.99 0.63 -10.39
CA SER A 5 3.55 -0.10 -11.58
C SER A 5 2.06 -0.48 -11.52
N ASN A 6 1.33 0.10 -10.57
CA ASN A 6 -0.09 -0.14 -10.32
C ASN A 6 -0.41 -1.61 -9.95
N GLN A 7 0.56 -2.35 -9.41
CA GLN A 7 0.34 -3.71 -8.90
C GLN A 7 -0.14 -3.67 -7.46
N PRO A 8 -1.13 -4.49 -7.09
CA PRO A 8 -1.65 -4.54 -5.72
C PRO A 8 -0.56 -5.03 -4.76
N ILE A 9 -0.45 -4.35 -3.62
CA ILE A 9 0.48 -4.73 -2.56
C ILE A 9 -0.28 -5.48 -1.46
N THR A 10 0.19 -6.68 -1.14
CA THR A 10 -0.26 -7.47 0.02
C THR A 10 0.66 -7.17 1.21
N LEU A 11 0.09 -6.66 2.31
CA LEU A 11 0.87 -6.32 3.51
C LEU A 11 1.62 -7.53 4.07
N GLY A 12 2.86 -7.30 4.51
CA GLY A 12 3.74 -8.35 5.04
C GLY A 12 4.39 -9.23 3.96
N THR A 13 4.08 -9.01 2.68
CA THR A 13 4.72 -9.70 1.55
C THR A 13 5.67 -8.76 0.82
N ALA A 14 6.77 -9.30 0.31
CA ALA A 14 7.69 -8.52 -0.52
C ALA A 14 7.02 -8.13 -1.84
N THR A 15 7.19 -6.89 -2.27
CA THR A 15 6.77 -6.42 -3.60
C THR A 15 7.70 -6.96 -4.67
N THR A 16 7.32 -6.76 -5.94
CA THR A 16 8.23 -6.97 -7.07
C THR A 16 9.51 -6.14 -6.89
N VAL A 17 10.65 -6.75 -7.24
CA VAL A 17 11.97 -6.12 -7.17
C VAL A 17 11.97 -4.81 -7.96
N GLN A 18 12.50 -3.76 -7.33
CA GLN A 18 12.70 -2.45 -7.96
C GLN A 18 14.19 -2.29 -8.30
N ASN A 19 14.49 -2.01 -9.55
CA ASN A 19 15.87 -1.75 -9.98
C ASN A 19 16.30 -0.36 -9.47
N LEU A 20 17.25 -0.33 -8.55
CA LEU A 20 17.78 0.91 -8.00
C LEU A 20 18.94 1.41 -8.87
N ILE A 21 19.00 2.73 -9.05
CA ILE A 21 20.11 3.41 -9.71
C ILE A 21 21.07 4.02 -8.69
N ALA A 22 22.28 4.36 -9.12
CA ALA A 22 23.20 5.14 -8.31
C ALA A 22 22.62 6.54 -8.04
N GLY A 23 22.66 6.96 -6.77
CA GLY A 23 22.09 8.23 -6.32
C GLY A 23 20.67 8.08 -5.78
N ASN A 24 19.86 9.13 -5.95
CA ASN A 24 18.52 9.19 -5.38
C ASN A 24 17.53 8.34 -6.18
N ASN A 25 16.74 7.54 -5.47
CA ASN A 25 15.66 6.74 -6.04
C ASN A 25 14.34 7.23 -5.45
N THR A 26 13.32 7.37 -6.30
CA THR A 26 11.94 7.68 -5.87
C THR A 26 11.07 6.47 -6.17
N LEU A 27 10.48 5.88 -5.14
CA LEU A 27 9.52 4.78 -5.26
C LEU A 27 8.11 5.33 -5.01
N SER A 28 7.26 5.27 -6.03
CA SER A 28 5.88 5.76 -5.95
C SER A 28 4.95 4.68 -5.41
N PHE A 29 4.00 5.08 -4.57
CA PHE A 29 2.96 4.22 -4.01
C PHE A 29 1.63 4.96 -3.98
N SER A 30 0.53 4.23 -4.06
CA SER A 30 -0.81 4.78 -3.89
C SER A 30 -1.65 3.96 -2.91
N ALA A 31 -2.55 4.64 -2.21
CA ALA A 31 -3.49 4.03 -1.29
C ALA A 31 -4.88 4.65 -1.49
N TYR A 32 -5.89 3.84 -1.20
CA TYR A 32 -7.29 4.25 -1.27
C TYR A 32 -8.05 3.53 -0.15
N LEU A 33 -9.13 4.15 0.31
CA LEU A 33 -10.07 3.52 1.22
C LEU A 33 -10.94 2.53 0.43
N GLN A 34 -11.15 1.35 0.99
CA GLN A 34 -12.14 0.38 0.51
C GLN A 34 -12.91 -0.20 1.68
N GLY A 35 -14.18 -0.52 1.47
CA GLY A 35 -14.96 -1.30 2.43
C GLY A 35 -14.34 -2.68 2.65
N HIS A 36 -14.49 -3.22 3.85
CA HIS A 36 -14.04 -4.58 4.12
C HIS A 36 -14.94 -5.59 3.37
N ALA A 37 -14.36 -6.73 2.99
CA ALA A 37 -15.11 -7.76 2.29
C ALA A 37 -16.27 -8.26 3.16
N GLY A 38 -17.49 -8.26 2.62
CA GLY A 38 -18.70 -8.65 3.35
C GLY A 38 -19.35 -7.54 4.17
N THR A 39 -18.79 -6.34 4.20
CA THR A 39 -19.42 -5.15 4.81
C THR A 39 -20.58 -4.66 3.94
N THR A 40 -21.74 -4.46 4.57
CA THR A 40 -22.88 -3.76 3.98
C THR A 40 -22.87 -2.29 4.38
N LEU A 41 -23.65 -1.44 3.70
CA LEU A 41 -23.75 -0.02 4.07
C LEU A 41 -24.23 0.19 5.52
N ALA A 42 -24.99 -0.76 6.08
CA ALA A 42 -25.47 -0.69 7.46
C ALA A 42 -24.34 -0.93 8.50
N ASP A 43 -23.23 -1.52 8.08
CA ASP A 43 -22.07 -1.83 8.94
C ASP A 43 -21.05 -0.69 8.98
N ILE A 44 -21.22 0.35 8.14
CA ILE A 44 -20.30 1.48 8.03
C ILE A 44 -20.80 2.61 8.92
N GLU A 45 -20.08 2.86 10.01
CA GLU A 45 -20.32 4.04 10.84
C GLU A 45 -19.64 5.28 10.24
N GLU A 46 -20.34 6.42 10.28
CA GLU A 46 -19.78 7.70 9.86
C GLU A 46 -18.76 8.19 10.88
N GLY A 47 -17.62 8.68 10.40
CA GLY A 47 -16.58 9.25 11.26
C GLY A 47 -15.23 9.33 10.57
N ASP A 48 -14.27 9.90 11.30
CA ASP A 48 -12.89 9.98 10.85
C ASP A 48 -12.18 8.64 11.07
N PHE A 49 -11.36 8.25 10.09
CA PHE A 49 -10.50 7.08 10.20
C PHE A 49 -9.07 7.44 9.82
N THR A 50 -8.11 6.75 10.44
CA THR A 50 -6.70 6.82 10.07
C THR A 50 -6.11 5.42 10.05
N SER A 51 -5.05 5.23 9.28
CA SER A 51 -4.33 3.96 9.21
C SER A 51 -2.83 4.23 9.08
N THR A 52 -2.02 3.34 9.63
CA THR A 52 -0.56 3.42 9.59
C THR A 52 0.00 2.13 9.01
N THR A 53 0.98 2.25 8.12
CA THR A 53 1.73 1.13 7.57
C THR A 53 3.22 1.46 7.57
N ASN A 54 4.06 0.43 7.66
CA ASN A 54 5.51 0.55 7.61
C ASN A 54 6.03 0.13 6.22
N PHE A 55 7.09 0.79 5.76
CA PHE A 55 7.82 0.39 4.55
C PHE A 55 9.23 -0.06 4.96
N THR A 56 9.62 -1.25 4.50
CA THR A 56 10.97 -1.78 4.66
C THR A 56 11.59 -1.98 3.29
N LEU A 57 12.74 -1.36 3.06
CA LEU A 57 13.52 -1.56 1.84
C LEU A 57 14.64 -2.57 2.13
N ALA A 58 14.50 -3.78 1.60
CA ALA A 58 15.56 -4.78 1.59
C ALA A 58 16.44 -4.59 0.34
N TYR A 59 17.76 -4.64 0.53
CA TYR A 59 18.76 -4.60 -0.54
C TYR A 59 19.69 -5.82 -0.40
N ASN A 60 20.21 -6.31 -1.53
CA ASN A 60 21.21 -7.38 -1.60
C ASN A 60 22.60 -6.80 -1.81
#